data_AF-A0AAD7I033-F1
#
_entry.id   AF-A0AAD7I033-F1
#
_cell.length_a   1.000
_cell.length_b   1.000
_cell.length_c   1.000
_cell.angle_alpha   90.00
_cell.angle_beta   90.00
_cell.angle_gamma   90.00
#
_symmetry.space_group_name_H-M   'P 1'
#
loop_
_entity.id
_entity.type
_entity.pdbx_description
1 polymer ?
#
loop_
_entity_poly.entity_id
_entity_poly.type
_entity_poly.pdbx_seq_one_letter_code
_entity_poly.pdbx_strand_id
1 'polypeptide(L)'
;MASRLVDVRTRIEEISSAISRQTEILRDLETQRSAAQGELNAILDPMARLPLEISSKIFAQCSPMPPKYDALQAPTIFLSVCRAWRYIALATPSLWAAISDQGIPVAKFPKFFESWLRRARSSPLSLSLSGSLDPQYDVDPPNPVPAAVWAFVKQYMRQVQNLRLCLSSAGELQQIVFSYTSLRSLTVENSNASEYFSQNADECVALLCAAPNLLECNFLGMEYRHGNPAPTKLTHCYLRHLALGKSQAEEPDSQFSAFNCTTVILKSLTLPALESLIISFFDIAPADFISFLTRSSPPLQSLHIWLAHAPIMVEANIVEGYLRVLPSLTELDFGNTPTSTLPLLLRTIADLLPNLCNLTIRGHTDGDSVDCEGVLDAFTPRHACLRSFQLLLATFGSERREKIRDDITVALRQRVNNGMGLHIETQELHDIFAIDVDM
;
A
#
# COMPACT_ATOMS: atom_id res chain seq x y z
N MET A 1 57.92 25.29 -50.55
CA MET A 1 57.04 25.28 -49.37
C MET A 1 55.74 26.07 -49.58
N ALA A 2 55.79 27.32 -50.04
CA ALA A 2 54.58 28.15 -50.23
C ALA A 2 53.52 27.56 -51.19
N SER A 3 53.91 27.06 -52.37
CA SER A 3 52.96 26.47 -53.34
C SER A 3 52.24 25.21 -52.81
N ARG A 4 52.94 24.39 -52.00
CA ARG A 4 52.39 23.17 -51.41
C ARG A 4 51.38 23.47 -50.30
N LEU A 5 51.58 24.58 -49.57
CA LEU A 5 50.63 25.08 -48.57
C LEU A 5 49.34 25.62 -49.20
N VAL A 6 49.45 26.32 -50.33
CA VAL A 6 48.29 26.82 -51.08
C VAL A 6 47.45 25.65 -51.61
N ASP A 7 48.08 24.66 -52.25
CA ASP A 7 47.41 23.48 -52.78
C ASP A 7 46.64 22.67 -51.71
N VAL A 8 47.27 22.46 -50.55
CA VAL A 8 46.62 21.80 -49.40
C VAL A 8 45.43 22.61 -48.88
N ARG A 9 45.53 23.95 -48.86
CA ARG A 9 44.46 24.82 -48.38
C ARG A 9 43.25 24.81 -49.32
N THR A 10 43.47 24.88 -50.63
CA THR A 10 42.40 24.75 -51.63
C THR A 10 41.70 23.40 -51.52
N ARG A 11 42.45 22.31 -51.33
CA ARG A 11 41.89 20.96 -51.18
C ARG A 11 41.09 20.79 -49.89
N ILE A 12 41.51 21.45 -48.80
CA ILE A 12 40.72 21.51 -47.55
C ILE A 12 39.40 22.26 -47.77
N GLU A 13 39.41 23.37 -48.51
CA GLU A 13 38.21 24.15 -48.82
C GLU A 13 37.23 23.35 -49.71
N GLU A 14 37.74 22.64 -50.72
CA GLU A 14 36.95 21.75 -51.56
C GLU A 14 36.29 20.61 -50.76
N ILE A 15 37.06 19.95 -49.88
CA ILE A 15 36.55 18.89 -49.00
C ILE A 15 35.51 19.46 -48.03
N SER A 16 35.73 20.65 -47.47
CA SER A 16 34.79 21.29 -46.54
C SER A 16 33.47 21.66 -47.23
N SER A 17 33.54 22.12 -48.49
CA SER A 17 32.36 22.37 -49.32
C SER A 17 31.60 21.08 -49.66
N ALA A 18 32.33 19.99 -49.95
CA ALA A 18 31.72 18.68 -50.19
C ALA A 18 31.03 18.13 -48.93
N ILE A 19 31.66 18.23 -47.76
CA ILE A 19 31.06 17.86 -46.47
C ILE A 19 29.77 18.64 -46.25
N SER A 20 29.79 19.97 -46.44
CA SER A 20 28.62 20.82 -46.24
C SER A 20 27.44 20.41 -47.14
N ARG A 21 27.71 20.13 -48.42
CA ARG A 21 26.68 19.63 -49.35
C ARG A 21 26.13 18.26 -48.94
N GLN A 22 27.00 17.34 -48.54
CA GLN A 22 26.58 16.00 -48.11
C GLN A 22 25.73 16.07 -46.83
N THR A 23 26.09 16.93 -45.88
CA THR A 23 25.33 17.14 -44.65
C THR A 23 23.95 17.73 -44.92
N GLU A 24 23.81 18.59 -45.93
CA GLU A 24 22.51 19.15 -46.31
C GLU A 24 21.60 18.09 -46.94
N ILE A 25 22.14 17.25 -47.83
CA ILE A 25 21.41 16.11 -48.41
C ILE A 25 20.98 15.12 -47.32
N LEU A 26 21.87 14.79 -46.38
CA LEU A 26 21.54 13.91 -45.26
C LEU A 26 20.39 14.49 -44.42
N ARG A 27 20.45 15.78 -44.08
CA ARG A 27 19.38 16.46 -43.32
C ARG A 27 18.04 16.42 -44.04
N ASP A 28 18.02 16.61 -45.36
CA ASP A 28 16.81 16.53 -46.16
C ASP A 28 16.22 15.10 -46.17
N LEU A 29 17.06 14.09 -46.44
CA LEU A 29 16.64 12.68 -46.42
C LEU A 29 16.17 12.23 -45.04
N GLU A 30 16.80 12.70 -43.96
CA GLU A 30 16.34 12.45 -42.58
C GLU A 30 14.97 13.08 -42.32
N THR A 31 14.72 14.27 -42.86
CA THR A 31 13.42 14.94 -42.76
C THR A 31 12.35 14.14 -43.52
N GLN A 32 12.64 13.69 -44.74
CA GLN A 32 11.74 12.85 -45.53
C GLN A 32 11.46 11.49 -44.84
N ARG A 33 12.50 10.85 -44.30
CA ARG A 33 12.36 9.60 -43.53
C ARG A 33 11.46 9.78 -42.31
N SER A 34 11.66 10.87 -41.57
CA SER A 34 10.85 11.22 -40.39
C SER A 34 9.38 11.45 -40.76
N ALA A 35 9.11 12.13 -41.88
CA ALA A 35 7.77 12.34 -42.39
C ALA A 35 7.09 11.02 -42.79
N ALA A 36 7.76 10.19 -43.59
CA ALA A 36 7.24 8.88 -44.00
C ALA A 36 7.01 7.94 -42.80
N GLN A 37 7.90 7.96 -41.81
CA GLN A 37 7.71 7.21 -40.56
C GLN A 37 6.48 7.70 -39.79
N GLY A 38 6.23 9.01 -39.78
CA GLY A 38 5.03 9.61 -39.18
C GLY A 38 3.74 9.14 -39.84
N GLU A 39 3.71 9.06 -41.18
CA GLU A 39 2.57 8.55 -41.94
C GLU A 39 2.32 7.06 -41.67
N LEU A 40 3.38 6.24 -41.70
CA LEU A 40 3.28 4.82 -41.38
C LEU A 40 2.75 4.60 -39.95
N ASN A 41 3.26 5.35 -38.98
CA ASN A 41 2.81 5.29 -37.60
C ASN A 41 1.33 5.68 -37.47
N ALA A 42 0.86 6.69 -38.23
CA ALA A 42 -0.55 7.09 -38.21
C ALA A 42 -1.49 6.02 -38.78
N ILE A 43 -1.06 5.30 -39.83
CA ILE A 43 -1.82 4.19 -40.43
C ILE A 43 -1.89 3.00 -39.47
N LEU A 44 -0.78 2.71 -38.78
CA LEU A 44 -0.66 1.57 -37.89
C LEU A 44 -1.12 1.84 -36.45
N ASP A 45 -1.37 3.09 -36.05
CA ASP A 45 -1.74 3.45 -34.67
C ASP A 45 -3.06 2.77 -34.26
N PRO A 46 -3.00 1.71 -33.42
CA PRO A 46 -4.21 1.01 -33.01
C PRO A 46 -5.13 1.92 -32.19
N MET A 47 -4.56 2.91 -31.49
CA MET A 47 -5.31 3.83 -30.64
C MET A 47 -6.08 4.87 -31.45
N ALA A 48 -5.67 5.16 -32.69
CA ALA A 48 -6.41 6.04 -33.59
C ALA A 48 -7.74 5.42 -34.07
N ARG A 49 -7.88 4.09 -33.96
CA ARG A 49 -9.09 3.34 -34.34
C ARG A 49 -10.04 3.07 -33.17
N LEU A 50 -9.59 3.31 -31.94
CA LEU A 50 -10.38 3.08 -30.75
C LEU A 50 -11.19 4.35 -30.39
N PRO A 51 -12.44 4.19 -29.91
CA PRO A 51 -13.16 5.30 -29.30
C PRO A 51 -12.36 5.90 -28.14
N LEU A 52 -12.53 7.20 -27.93
CA LEU A 52 -11.82 7.95 -26.88
C LEU A 52 -11.98 7.26 -25.51
N GLU A 53 -13.18 6.77 -25.20
CA GLU A 53 -13.52 6.12 -23.94
C GLU A 53 -12.69 4.85 -23.69
N ILE A 54 -12.43 4.07 -24.74
CA ILE A 54 -11.64 2.85 -24.64
C ILE A 54 -10.16 3.20 -24.48
N SER A 55 -9.67 4.15 -25.26
CA SER A 55 -8.30 4.65 -25.15
C SER A 55 -8.00 5.23 -23.77
N SER A 56 -8.93 6.01 -23.21
CA SER A 56 -8.84 6.55 -21.85
C SER A 56 -8.79 5.45 -20.77
N LYS A 57 -9.59 4.38 -20.92
CA LYS A 57 -9.55 3.22 -20.01
C LYS A 57 -8.23 2.48 -20.07
N ILE A 58 -7.69 2.25 -21.27
CA ILE A 58 -6.39 1.61 -21.47
C ILE A 58 -5.30 2.44 -20.79
N PHE A 59 -5.26 3.76 -21.03
CA PHE A 59 -4.28 4.65 -20.41
C PHE A 59 -4.35 4.63 -18.88
N ALA A 60 -5.56 4.56 -18.31
CA ALA A 60 -5.74 4.50 -16.86
C ALA A 60 -5.15 3.22 -16.26
N GLN A 61 -5.26 2.09 -16.95
CA GLN A 61 -4.69 0.80 -16.52
C GLN A 61 -3.17 0.73 -16.67
N CYS A 62 -2.58 1.58 -17.51
CA CYS A 62 -1.14 1.66 -17.70
C CYS A 62 -0.44 2.62 -16.71
N SER A 63 -1.21 3.38 -15.91
CA SER A 63 -0.65 4.29 -14.91
C SER A 63 -0.24 3.54 -13.64
N PRO A 64 1.01 3.70 -13.17
CA PRO A 64 1.43 3.12 -11.90
C PRO A 64 0.64 3.77 -10.74
N MET A 65 0.30 2.96 -9.74
CA MET A 65 -0.28 3.42 -8.48
C MET A 65 0.65 2.99 -7.33
N PRO A 66 1.16 3.92 -6.50
CA PRO A 66 1.01 5.38 -6.61
C PRO A 66 1.76 5.95 -7.83
N PRO A 67 1.29 7.07 -8.41
CA PRO A 67 1.94 7.68 -9.57
C PRO A 67 3.31 8.21 -9.17
N LYS A 68 4.38 7.76 -9.81
CA LYS A 68 5.73 8.32 -9.62
C LYS A 68 5.96 9.44 -10.63
N TYR A 69 6.61 10.52 -10.22
CA TYR A 69 7.04 11.53 -11.18
C TYR A 69 8.22 11.00 -11.98
N ASP A 70 7.92 10.51 -13.17
CA ASP A 70 8.91 10.14 -14.18
C ASP A 70 8.35 10.54 -15.55
N ALA A 71 9.16 11.25 -16.33
CA ALA A 71 8.80 11.65 -17.69
C ALA A 71 8.60 10.43 -18.61
N LEU A 72 9.19 9.29 -18.24
CA LEU A 72 9.09 8.02 -18.92
C LEU A 72 7.96 7.13 -18.36
N GLN A 73 7.18 7.62 -17.39
CA GLN A 73 6.03 6.88 -16.85
C GLN A 73 4.70 7.55 -17.17
N ALA A 74 3.67 6.72 -17.20
CA ALA A 74 2.29 7.18 -17.32
C ALA A 74 1.91 8.02 -16.09
N PRO A 75 1.11 9.09 -16.25
CA PRO A 75 0.47 9.53 -17.50
C PRO A 75 1.37 10.42 -18.38
N THR A 76 2.55 10.82 -17.92
CA THR A 76 3.42 11.79 -18.61
C THR A 76 3.93 11.29 -19.94
N ILE A 77 4.30 10.00 -20.05
CA ILE A 77 4.80 9.40 -21.29
C ILE A 77 3.77 9.50 -22.43
N PHE A 78 2.47 9.46 -22.14
CA PHE A 78 1.43 9.60 -23.16
C PHE A 78 1.46 10.96 -23.87
N LEU A 79 2.06 11.98 -23.22
CA LEU A 79 2.26 13.28 -23.82
C LEU A 79 3.42 13.33 -24.81
N SER A 80 4.31 12.33 -24.87
CA SER A 80 5.48 12.34 -25.75
C SER A 80 5.39 11.38 -26.94
N VAL A 81 4.54 10.34 -26.88
CA VAL A 81 4.43 9.31 -27.93
C VAL A 81 4.02 9.86 -29.30
N CYS A 82 2.79 10.38 -29.43
CA CYS A 82 2.28 10.97 -30.68
C CYS A 82 1.24 12.06 -30.41
N ARG A 83 0.78 12.76 -31.46
CA ARG A 83 -0.22 13.84 -31.32
C ARG A 83 -1.58 13.31 -30.81
N ALA A 84 -2.01 12.15 -31.29
CA ALA A 84 -3.29 11.54 -30.90
C ALA A 84 -3.28 11.14 -29.42
N TRP A 85 -2.23 10.46 -28.96
CA TRP A 85 -2.07 10.07 -27.55
C TRP A 85 -2.01 11.28 -26.64
N ARG A 86 -1.28 12.33 -27.03
CA ARG A 86 -1.24 13.60 -26.30
C ARG A 86 -2.63 14.21 -26.17
N TYR A 87 -3.42 14.21 -27.25
CA TYR A 87 -4.80 14.72 -27.23
C TYR A 87 -5.67 13.91 -26.28
N ILE A 88 -5.65 12.58 -26.38
CA ILE A 88 -6.41 11.67 -25.51
C ILE A 88 -6.04 11.89 -24.04
N ALA A 89 -4.74 11.93 -23.72
CA ALA A 89 -4.25 12.10 -22.37
C ALA A 89 -4.69 13.45 -21.76
N LEU A 90 -4.59 14.55 -22.52
CA LEU A 90 -5.04 15.87 -22.07
C LEU A 90 -6.57 16.00 -22.00
N ALA A 91 -7.30 15.24 -22.81
CA ALA A 91 -8.75 15.18 -22.82
C ALA A 91 -9.34 14.25 -21.74
N THR A 92 -8.50 13.54 -20.98
CA THR A 92 -8.91 12.58 -19.95
C THR A 92 -8.47 13.06 -18.56
N PRO A 93 -9.29 13.88 -17.85
CA PRO A 93 -8.90 14.46 -16.57
C PRO A 93 -8.58 13.43 -15.48
N SER A 94 -9.24 12.27 -15.48
CA SER A 94 -9.01 11.21 -14.50
C SER A 94 -7.58 10.65 -14.52
N LEU A 95 -6.86 10.72 -15.64
CA LEU A 95 -5.44 10.32 -15.72
C LEU A 95 -4.54 11.21 -14.85
N TRP A 96 -4.97 12.43 -14.59
CA TRP A 96 -4.25 13.43 -13.81
C TRP A 96 -4.78 13.53 -12.38
N ALA A 97 -5.72 12.66 -12.00
CA ALA A 97 -6.35 12.71 -10.69
C ALA A 97 -5.42 12.21 -9.56
N ALA A 98 -4.38 11.44 -9.89
CA ALA A 98 -3.42 10.94 -8.91
C ALA A 98 -2.11 11.76 -8.96
N ILE A 99 -1.59 12.14 -7.80
CA ILE A 99 -0.38 12.95 -7.64
C ILE A 99 0.47 12.39 -6.49
N SER A 100 1.80 12.31 -6.68
CA SER A 100 2.75 12.14 -5.58
C SER A 100 3.85 13.21 -5.61
N ASP A 101 4.51 13.42 -4.48
CA ASP A 101 5.70 14.26 -4.33
C ASP A 101 7.02 13.52 -4.65
N GLN A 102 6.96 12.20 -4.84
CA GLN A 102 8.10 11.33 -5.09
C GLN A 102 8.87 11.75 -6.36
N GLY A 103 10.17 12.03 -6.20
CA GLY A 103 11.05 12.44 -7.29
C GLY A 103 10.92 13.92 -7.71
N ILE A 104 10.17 14.73 -6.96
CA ILE A 104 9.95 16.14 -7.26
C ILE A 104 10.71 17.00 -6.26
N PRO A 105 11.67 17.84 -6.71
CA PRO A 105 12.31 18.80 -5.81
C PRO A 105 11.28 19.74 -5.18
N VAL A 106 11.37 19.99 -3.87
CA VAL A 106 10.46 20.87 -3.09
C VAL A 106 10.09 22.14 -3.87
N ALA A 107 11.11 22.83 -4.40
CA ALA A 107 10.98 24.12 -5.06
C ALA A 107 10.13 24.08 -6.35
N LYS A 108 10.02 22.90 -6.98
CA LYS A 108 9.23 22.69 -8.20
C LYS A 108 7.84 22.14 -7.90
N PHE A 109 7.60 21.60 -6.70
CA PHE A 109 6.34 20.97 -6.33
C PHE A 109 5.12 21.87 -6.57
N PRO A 110 5.07 23.16 -6.16
CA PRO A 110 3.88 23.98 -6.37
C PRO A 110 3.50 24.16 -7.84
N LYS A 111 4.48 24.43 -8.72
CA LYS A 111 4.25 24.61 -10.17
C LYS A 111 3.84 23.32 -10.84
N PHE A 112 4.45 22.22 -10.42
CA PHE A 112 4.11 20.89 -10.90
C PHE A 112 2.67 20.53 -10.52
N PHE A 113 2.36 20.66 -9.23
CA PHE A 113 1.04 20.37 -8.68
C PHE A 113 -0.04 21.20 -9.35
N GLU A 114 0.15 22.51 -9.52
CA GLU A 114 -0.78 23.39 -10.23
C GLU A 114 -1.02 22.94 -11.69
N SER A 115 0.07 22.58 -12.40
CA SER A 115 -0.02 22.09 -13.77
C SER A 115 -0.80 20.77 -13.87
N TRP A 116 -0.62 19.89 -12.88
CA TRP A 116 -1.29 18.60 -12.80
C TRP A 116 -2.78 18.76 -12.44
N LEU A 117 -3.10 19.58 -11.44
CA LEU A 117 -4.46 19.95 -11.06
C LEU A 117 -5.25 20.56 -12.21
N ARG A 118 -4.63 21.45 -12.98
CA ARG A 118 -5.29 22.06 -14.16
C ARG A 118 -5.73 21.01 -15.17
N ARG A 119 -5.01 19.88 -15.27
CA ARG A 119 -5.37 18.76 -16.14
C ARG A 119 -6.40 17.84 -15.49
N ALA A 120 -6.32 17.65 -14.17
CA ALA A 120 -7.29 16.88 -13.38
C ALA A 120 -8.69 17.52 -13.36
N ARG A 121 -8.78 18.84 -13.56
CA ARG A 121 -10.02 19.62 -13.54
C ARG A 121 -10.78 19.39 -12.24
N SER A 122 -12.00 18.85 -12.31
CA SER A 122 -12.88 18.55 -11.18
C SER A 122 -12.85 17.07 -10.79
N SER A 123 -11.83 16.32 -11.20
CA SER A 123 -11.72 14.89 -10.88
C SER A 123 -11.41 14.71 -9.39
N PRO A 124 -11.93 13.65 -8.75
CA PRO A 124 -11.59 13.33 -7.37
C PRO A 124 -10.11 12.98 -7.25
N LEU A 125 -9.37 13.71 -6.41
CA LEU A 125 -7.91 13.59 -6.36
C LEU A 125 -7.46 12.51 -5.39
N SER A 126 -6.42 11.79 -5.79
CA SER A 126 -5.60 10.92 -4.93
C SER A 126 -4.23 11.56 -4.74
N LEU A 127 -3.88 11.89 -3.50
CA LEU A 127 -2.65 12.57 -3.16
C LEU A 127 -1.78 11.70 -2.25
N SER A 128 -0.53 11.47 -2.63
CA SER A 128 0.48 10.81 -1.81
C SER A 128 1.61 11.79 -1.50
N LEU A 129 1.90 12.03 -0.22
CA LEU A 129 2.98 12.92 0.23
C LEU A 129 3.89 12.15 1.17
N SER A 130 5.18 12.05 0.86
CA SER A 130 6.15 11.29 1.66
C SER A 130 7.28 12.12 2.25
N GLY A 131 7.39 13.42 1.90
CA GLY A 131 8.44 14.29 2.44
C GLY A 131 9.85 14.00 1.93
N SER A 132 10.06 12.91 1.16
CA SER A 132 11.33 12.61 0.49
C SER A 132 11.51 13.52 -0.74
N LEU A 133 11.81 14.79 -0.48
CA LEU A 133 11.89 15.84 -1.49
C LEU A 133 13.33 16.12 -1.96
N ASP A 134 14.30 15.26 -1.61
CA ASP A 134 15.68 15.35 -2.12
C ASP A 134 16.37 13.98 -2.29
N PRO A 135 16.51 13.46 -3.54
CA PRO A 135 17.25 12.22 -3.81
C PRO A 135 18.78 12.37 -3.76
N GLN A 136 19.33 13.58 -3.53
CA GLN A 136 20.78 13.79 -3.46
C GLN A 136 21.35 13.71 -2.03
N TYR A 137 20.49 13.53 -1.03
CA TYR A 137 20.88 13.47 0.37
C TYR A 137 20.13 12.30 1.04
N ASP A 138 20.79 11.14 1.13
CA ASP A 138 20.55 10.14 2.18
C ASP A 138 20.91 10.78 3.54
N VAL A 139 20.16 11.79 3.94
CA VAL A 139 20.15 12.25 5.33
C VAL A 139 19.06 11.44 5.99
N ASP A 140 19.52 10.42 6.71
CA ASP A 140 18.76 9.80 7.76
C ASP A 140 18.66 10.83 8.91
N PRO A 141 17.48 11.37 9.28
CA PRO A 141 16.14 11.10 8.75
C PRO A 141 15.66 12.08 7.66
N PRO A 142 14.71 11.66 6.81
CA PRO A 142 14.11 12.50 5.77
C PRO A 142 13.54 13.80 6.33
N ASN A 143 13.72 14.90 5.59
CA ASN A 143 13.18 16.20 5.98
C ASN A 143 11.64 16.16 6.02
N PRO A 144 11.00 16.83 7.00
CA PRO A 144 9.56 16.94 7.07
C PRO A 144 8.99 17.65 5.83
N VAL A 145 7.75 17.32 5.47
CA VAL A 145 7.04 18.03 4.38
C VAL A 145 6.93 19.50 4.79
N PRO A 146 7.50 20.46 4.02
CA PRO A 146 7.53 21.85 4.44
C PRO A 146 6.12 22.42 4.63
N ALA A 147 5.90 23.21 5.69
CA ALA A 147 4.60 23.84 5.99
C ALA A 147 4.01 24.64 4.81
N ALA A 148 4.86 25.16 3.93
CA ALA A 148 4.44 25.83 2.69
C ALA A 148 3.71 24.89 1.72
N VAL A 149 4.12 23.62 1.62
CA VAL A 149 3.44 22.59 0.82
C VAL A 149 2.08 22.30 1.41
N TRP A 150 1.96 22.15 2.74
CA TRP A 150 0.67 21.97 3.42
C TRP A 150 -0.28 23.14 3.20
N ALA A 151 0.20 24.38 3.38
CA ALA A 151 -0.59 25.59 3.13
C ALA A 151 -1.08 25.65 1.68
N PHE A 152 -0.25 25.21 0.73
CA PHE A 152 -0.58 25.19 -0.69
C PHE A 152 -1.52 24.02 -1.07
N VAL A 153 -1.40 22.86 -0.44
CA VAL A 153 -2.29 21.71 -0.68
C VAL A 153 -3.67 21.97 -0.05
N LYS A 154 -3.72 22.68 1.08
CA LYS A 154 -4.95 23.03 1.82
C LYS A 154 -6.05 23.63 0.95
N GLN A 155 -5.70 24.51 0.00
CA GLN A 155 -6.68 25.14 -0.92
C GLN A 155 -7.37 24.13 -1.86
N TYR A 156 -6.80 22.95 -2.07
CA TYR A 156 -7.32 21.92 -2.97
C TYR A 156 -7.90 20.70 -2.24
N MET A 157 -7.83 20.65 -0.90
CA MET A 157 -8.29 19.50 -0.10
C MET A 157 -9.79 19.18 -0.27
N ARG A 158 -10.60 20.13 -0.76
CA ARG A 158 -12.01 19.89 -1.09
C ARG A 158 -12.21 18.89 -2.25
N GLN A 159 -11.21 18.70 -3.10
CA GLN A 159 -11.27 17.77 -4.22
C GLN A 159 -10.57 16.44 -3.91
N VAL A 160 -9.78 16.39 -2.82
CA VAL A 160 -9.04 15.20 -2.42
C VAL A 160 -10.00 14.19 -1.79
N GLN A 161 -10.05 13.00 -2.40
CA GLN A 161 -10.81 11.85 -1.89
C GLN A 161 -9.89 10.81 -1.26
N ASN A 162 -8.66 10.67 -1.74
CA ASN A 162 -7.69 9.72 -1.19
C ASN A 162 -6.43 10.48 -0.79
N LEU A 163 -5.99 10.32 0.46
CA LEU A 163 -4.79 10.98 1.00
C LEU A 163 -3.89 9.93 1.64
N ARG A 164 -2.66 9.79 1.14
CA ARG A 164 -1.59 9.00 1.75
C ARG A 164 -0.49 9.94 2.24
N LEU A 165 -0.13 9.83 3.52
CA LEU A 165 0.90 10.63 4.17
C LEU A 165 1.96 9.70 4.72
N CYS A 166 3.21 9.83 4.29
CA CYS A 166 4.35 9.23 4.98
C CYS A 166 5.02 10.33 5.82
N LEU A 167 5.04 10.12 7.13
CA LEU A 167 5.57 11.04 8.13
C LEU A 167 7.00 10.67 8.46
N SER A 168 7.82 11.72 8.63
CA SER A 168 9.24 11.59 8.94
C SER A 168 9.59 12.15 10.33
N SER A 169 8.68 12.93 10.93
CA SER A 169 8.88 13.58 12.22
C SER A 169 7.57 13.76 13.00
N ALA A 170 7.65 13.86 14.33
CA ALA A 170 6.49 14.15 15.18
C ALA A 170 5.87 15.53 14.93
N GLY A 171 4.55 15.62 15.09
CA GLY A 171 3.81 16.90 15.06
C GLY A 171 3.46 17.40 13.66
N GLU A 172 3.82 16.66 12.60
CA GLU A 172 3.38 16.98 11.24
C GLU A 172 1.85 16.92 11.13
N LEU A 173 1.20 15.98 11.81
CA LEU A 173 -0.25 15.82 11.71
C LEU A 173 -1.02 17.01 12.29
N GLN A 174 -0.50 17.72 13.30
CA GLN A 174 -1.15 18.94 13.83
C GLN A 174 -1.29 20.02 12.76
N GLN A 175 -0.33 20.11 11.84
CA GLN A 175 -0.38 21.05 10.73
C GLN A 175 -1.40 20.64 9.66
N ILE A 176 -1.89 19.40 9.73
CA ILE A 176 -2.70 18.72 8.71
C ILE A 176 -4.10 18.42 9.25
N VAL A 177 -4.49 18.82 10.45
CA VAL A 177 -5.89 18.69 10.89
C VAL A 177 -6.71 19.82 10.24
N PHE A 178 -7.33 19.53 9.10
CA PHE A 178 -8.29 20.39 8.41
C PHE A 178 -9.65 19.72 8.31
N SER A 179 -10.73 20.48 8.07
CA SER A 179 -12.02 19.86 7.78
C SER A 179 -11.99 19.15 6.42
N TYR A 180 -12.04 17.82 6.46
CA TYR A 180 -11.94 16.90 5.33
C TYR A 180 -13.32 16.34 4.99
N THR A 181 -14.15 17.16 4.36
CA THR A 181 -15.53 16.77 4.03
C THR A 181 -15.64 15.85 2.81
N SER A 182 -14.66 15.88 1.91
CA SER A 182 -14.63 15.08 0.68
C SER A 182 -13.78 13.81 0.78
N LEU A 183 -13.01 13.66 1.85
CA LEU A 183 -12.04 12.57 2.01
C LEU A 183 -12.78 11.25 2.26
N ARG A 184 -12.40 10.21 1.51
CA ARG A 184 -12.96 8.86 1.57
C ARG A 184 -11.92 7.82 2.02
N SER A 185 -10.65 8.00 1.65
CA SER A 185 -9.57 7.12 2.07
C SER A 185 -8.43 7.95 2.67
N LEU A 186 -7.95 7.56 3.85
CA LEU A 186 -6.83 8.18 4.55
C LEU A 186 -5.83 7.11 4.95
N THR A 187 -4.60 7.22 4.49
CA THR A 187 -3.47 6.40 4.95
C THR A 187 -2.42 7.32 5.56
N VAL A 188 -2.01 7.04 6.79
CA VAL A 188 -0.92 7.71 7.48
C VAL A 188 0.08 6.65 7.88
N GLU A 189 1.29 6.78 7.39
CA GLU A 189 2.40 5.88 7.64
C GLU A 189 3.54 6.66 8.28
N ASN A 190 4.14 6.15 9.34
CA ASN A 190 5.34 6.72 9.91
C ASN A 190 6.53 5.84 9.53
N SER A 191 7.46 6.40 8.75
CA SER A 191 8.67 5.68 8.30
C SER A 191 9.83 5.78 9.29
N ASN A 192 9.71 6.59 10.35
CA ASN A 192 10.75 6.80 11.33
C ASN A 192 10.34 6.22 12.69
N ALA A 193 10.73 4.97 12.93
CA ALA A 193 10.54 4.28 14.22
C ALA A 193 11.60 4.68 15.26
N SER A 194 12.25 5.84 15.12
CA SER A 194 13.21 6.29 16.13
C SER A 194 12.47 6.72 17.39
N GLU A 195 12.89 6.12 18.51
CA GLU A 195 12.34 6.19 19.87
C GLU A 195 12.07 7.60 20.46
N TYR A 196 12.34 8.69 19.74
CA TYR A 196 12.37 10.03 20.31
C TYR A 196 11.11 10.88 20.02
N PHE A 197 10.17 10.40 19.21
CA PHE A 197 9.10 11.23 18.60
C PHE A 197 7.66 10.71 18.83
N SER A 198 7.37 10.20 20.01
CA SER A 198 6.16 9.42 20.27
C SER A 198 5.00 10.22 20.91
N GLN A 199 4.16 10.89 20.10
CA GLN A 199 2.84 11.43 20.54
C GLN A 199 1.77 11.45 19.41
N ASN A 200 1.57 10.35 18.67
CA ASN A 200 0.74 10.44 17.46
C ASN A 200 -0.75 10.03 17.64
N ALA A 201 -1.12 9.36 18.74
CA ALA A 201 -2.49 8.83 18.90
C ALA A 201 -3.57 9.92 18.93
N ASP A 202 -3.31 11.03 19.65
CA ASP A 202 -4.24 12.16 19.73
C ASP A 202 -4.41 12.84 18.37
N GLU A 203 -3.33 12.87 17.58
CA GLU A 203 -3.33 13.42 16.23
C GLU A 203 -4.13 12.53 15.27
N CYS A 204 -4.02 11.20 15.38
CA CYS A 204 -4.88 10.25 14.65
C CYS A 204 -6.36 10.47 14.97
N VAL A 205 -6.71 10.61 16.25
CA VAL A 205 -8.09 10.87 16.68
C VAL A 205 -8.58 12.23 16.15
N ALA A 206 -7.74 13.26 16.17
CA ALA A 206 -8.06 14.57 15.60
C ALA A 206 -8.30 14.52 14.08
N LEU A 207 -7.52 13.73 13.33
CA LEU A 207 -7.75 13.51 11.90
C LEU A 207 -9.07 12.80 11.63
N LEU A 208 -9.38 11.75 12.40
CA LEU A 208 -10.67 11.05 12.31
C LEU A 208 -11.85 11.97 12.64
N CYS A 209 -11.71 12.86 13.64
CA CYS A 209 -12.68 13.92 13.91
C CYS A 209 -12.89 14.85 12.70
N ALA A 210 -11.80 15.17 12.00
CA ALA A 210 -11.82 16.14 10.93
C ALA A 210 -12.31 15.56 9.58
N ALA A 211 -12.30 14.23 9.43
CA ALA A 211 -12.68 13.49 8.23
C ALA A 211 -13.88 12.54 8.48
N PRO A 212 -15.11 13.04 8.70
CA PRO A 212 -16.25 12.22 9.13
C PRO A 212 -16.86 11.30 8.05
N ASN A 213 -16.43 11.44 6.78
CA ASN A 213 -16.96 10.72 5.62
C ASN A 213 -16.00 9.64 5.09
N LEU A 214 -14.98 9.27 5.87
CA LEU A 214 -14.07 8.19 5.51
C LEU A 214 -14.79 6.84 5.34
N LEU A 215 -14.39 6.12 4.30
CA LEU A 215 -14.74 4.73 4.03
C LEU A 215 -13.57 3.81 4.44
N GLU A 216 -12.33 4.30 4.29
CA GLU A 216 -11.10 3.57 4.57
C GLU A 216 -10.14 4.44 5.39
N CYS A 217 -9.50 3.85 6.41
CA CYS A 217 -8.50 4.55 7.21
C CYS A 217 -7.40 3.61 7.67
N ASN A 218 -6.14 3.97 7.42
CA ASN A 218 -4.97 3.17 7.74
C ASN A 218 -3.97 4.02 8.55
N PHE A 219 -3.60 3.56 9.74
CA PHE A 219 -2.56 4.16 10.59
C PHE A 219 -1.44 3.12 10.80
N LEU A 220 -0.27 3.38 10.23
CA LEU A 220 0.86 2.45 10.18
C LEU A 220 2.10 3.07 10.85
N GLY A 221 2.78 2.33 11.73
CA GLY A 221 3.99 2.78 12.43
C GLY A 221 3.71 3.84 13.52
N MET A 222 2.48 3.89 14.03
CA MET A 222 2.04 4.96 14.93
C MET A 222 2.31 4.60 16.40
N GLU A 223 3.25 5.31 17.01
CA GLU A 223 3.65 5.10 18.40
C GLU A 223 2.91 6.02 19.40
N TYR A 224 2.77 5.54 20.63
CA TYR A 224 2.22 6.30 21.74
C TYR A 224 3.05 6.14 23.02
N ARG A 225 3.79 7.19 23.43
CA ARG A 225 4.39 7.24 24.78
C ARG A 225 3.64 8.23 25.66
N HIS A 226 2.99 7.65 26.65
CA HIS A 226 2.45 8.30 27.84
C HIS A 226 1.27 9.28 27.63
N GLY A 227 0.35 9.18 28.59
CA GLY A 227 -0.93 9.90 28.63
C GLY A 227 -2.08 8.90 28.57
N ASN A 228 -3.20 9.21 29.21
CA ASN A 228 -4.46 8.54 28.91
C ASN A 228 -5.34 9.70 28.43
N PRO A 229 -5.33 10.00 27.12
CA PRO A 229 -6.15 11.07 26.62
C PRO A 229 -7.58 10.66 26.91
N ALA A 230 -8.38 11.58 27.46
CA ALA A 230 -9.77 11.27 27.74
C ALA A 230 -10.41 10.73 26.45
N PRO A 231 -11.04 9.54 26.45
CA PRO A 231 -11.52 8.92 25.24
C PRO A 231 -12.54 9.85 24.59
N THR A 232 -12.14 10.46 23.49
CA THR A 232 -13.05 11.27 22.68
C THR A 232 -13.98 10.27 22.03
N LYS A 233 -15.27 10.29 22.37
CA LYS A 233 -16.24 9.36 21.79
C LYS A 233 -16.58 9.81 20.36
N LEU A 234 -15.83 9.30 19.40
CA LEU A 234 -16.08 9.53 17.99
C LEU A 234 -16.92 8.37 17.41
N THR A 235 -17.97 8.71 16.67
CA THR A 235 -18.71 7.73 15.87
C THR A 235 -18.43 7.98 14.40
N HIS A 236 -17.96 6.96 13.69
CA HIS A 236 -17.71 7.03 12.25
C HIS A 236 -18.68 6.10 11.52
N CYS A 237 -19.80 6.66 11.04
CA CYS A 237 -20.92 5.89 10.50
C CYS A 237 -20.67 5.23 9.14
N TYR A 238 -19.62 5.65 8.43
CA TYR A 238 -19.33 5.20 7.07
C TYR A 238 -18.01 4.42 6.93
N LEU A 239 -17.22 4.31 8.01
CA LEU A 239 -15.91 3.67 7.92
C LEU A 239 -16.12 2.15 7.79
N ARG A 240 -15.64 1.59 6.67
CA ARG A 240 -15.78 0.17 6.31
C ARG A 240 -14.48 -0.59 6.50
N HIS A 241 -13.35 0.06 6.26
CA HIS A 241 -12.03 -0.56 6.38
C HIS A 241 -11.16 0.24 7.35
N LEU A 242 -10.56 -0.44 8.32
CA LEU A 242 -9.64 0.15 9.27
C LEU A 242 -8.39 -0.73 9.40
N ALA A 243 -7.21 -0.17 9.17
CA ALA A 243 -5.93 -0.81 9.45
C ALA A 243 -5.16 -0.05 10.53
N LEU A 244 -4.71 -0.74 11.57
CA LEU A 244 -3.89 -0.21 12.66
C LEU A 244 -2.70 -1.14 12.86
N GLY A 245 -1.47 -0.71 12.56
CA GLY A 245 -0.33 -1.63 12.59
C GLY A 245 1.02 -0.97 12.46
N LYS A 246 2.05 -1.77 12.20
CA LYS A 246 3.40 -1.30 11.88
C LYS A 246 3.52 -0.89 10.40
N SER A 247 4.46 0.00 10.11
CA SER A 247 4.92 0.24 8.73
C SER A 247 5.79 -0.93 8.26
N GLN A 248 5.84 -1.20 6.96
CA GLN A 248 6.67 -2.24 6.36
C GLN A 248 8.19 -2.04 6.60
N ALA A 249 8.61 -0.84 7.03
CA ALA A 249 10.01 -0.47 7.21
C ALA A 249 10.66 -0.95 8.53
N GLU A 250 9.91 -1.57 9.45
CA GLU A 250 10.45 -1.98 10.76
C GLU A 250 10.96 -3.44 10.77
N GLU A 251 12.20 -3.65 11.22
CA GLU A 251 12.76 -4.98 11.43
C GLU A 251 11.99 -5.77 12.52
N PRO A 252 11.74 -7.07 12.31
CA PRO A 252 10.96 -7.92 13.23
C PRO A 252 11.63 -8.12 14.59
N ASP A 253 12.95 -7.92 14.70
CA ASP A 253 13.73 -8.12 15.92
C ASP A 253 13.78 -6.88 16.84
N SER A 254 13.08 -5.78 16.51
CA SER A 254 12.97 -4.64 17.42
C SER A 254 12.19 -5.08 18.67
N GLN A 255 12.89 -5.41 19.76
CA GLN A 255 12.33 -5.81 21.06
C GLN A 255 11.44 -4.74 21.74
N PHE A 256 11.15 -3.64 21.05
CA PHE A 256 10.69 -2.37 21.63
C PHE A 256 9.30 -1.89 21.20
N SER A 257 8.50 -2.68 20.48
CA SER A 257 7.18 -2.22 19.99
C SER A 257 6.03 -2.30 20.99
N ALA A 258 6.27 -2.19 22.30
CA ALA A 258 5.24 -2.28 23.35
C ALA A 258 4.34 -1.02 23.47
N PHE A 259 4.41 -0.11 22.50
CA PHE A 259 3.83 1.24 22.57
C PHE A 259 2.97 1.56 21.34
N ASN A 260 2.08 0.64 20.96
CA ASN A 260 1.15 0.86 19.85
C ASN A 260 -0.08 1.69 20.28
N CYS A 261 -0.48 2.66 19.45
CA CYS A 261 -1.65 3.52 19.68
C CYS A 261 -3.01 2.83 19.49
N THR A 262 -3.04 1.58 19.01
CA THR A 262 -4.25 0.82 18.66
C THR A 262 -5.30 0.82 19.78
N THR A 263 -4.90 0.56 21.03
CA THR A 263 -5.83 0.52 22.17
C THR A 263 -6.50 1.87 22.41
N VAL A 264 -5.75 2.97 22.29
CA VAL A 264 -6.25 4.34 22.49
C VAL A 264 -7.23 4.73 21.39
N ILE A 265 -6.88 4.41 20.14
CA ILE A 265 -7.72 4.67 18.97
C ILE A 265 -9.03 3.87 19.08
N LEU A 266 -8.95 2.55 19.31
CA LEU A 266 -10.16 1.73 19.43
C LEU A 266 -11.05 2.15 20.59
N LYS A 267 -10.51 2.58 21.74
CA LYS A 267 -11.32 3.10 22.86
C LYS A 267 -12.09 4.37 22.53
N SER A 268 -11.57 5.16 21.60
CA SER A 268 -12.17 6.42 21.16
C SER A 268 -13.23 6.23 20.06
N LEU A 269 -13.20 5.11 19.33
CA LEU A 269 -14.04 4.91 18.15
C LEU A 269 -15.30 4.08 18.38
N THR A 270 -16.36 4.41 17.65
CA THR A 270 -17.58 3.61 17.45
C THR A 270 -17.80 3.50 15.94
N LEU A 271 -17.70 2.28 15.41
CA LEU A 271 -17.62 2.02 13.96
C LEU A 271 -18.74 1.06 13.49
N PRO A 272 -19.99 1.53 13.37
CA PRO A 272 -21.14 0.66 13.10
C PRO A 272 -21.21 0.09 11.68
N ALA A 273 -20.43 0.62 10.74
CA ALA A 273 -20.37 0.15 9.35
C ALA A 273 -19.08 -0.61 9.01
N LEU A 274 -18.29 -0.99 10.02
CA LEU A 274 -16.99 -1.63 9.80
C LEU A 274 -17.18 -3.04 9.21
N GLU A 275 -16.60 -3.26 8.03
CA GLU A 275 -16.67 -4.51 7.26
C GLU A 275 -15.33 -5.27 7.32
N SER A 276 -14.21 -4.54 7.39
CA SER A 276 -12.85 -5.10 7.48
C SER A 276 -12.01 -4.40 8.53
N LEU A 277 -11.27 -5.18 9.32
CA LEU A 277 -10.39 -4.69 10.37
C LEU A 277 -9.04 -5.41 10.32
N ILE A 278 -7.96 -4.65 10.16
CA ILE A 278 -6.59 -5.12 10.23
C ILE A 278 -5.94 -4.54 11.49
N ILE A 279 -5.44 -5.40 12.37
CA ILE A 279 -4.72 -5.00 13.58
C ILE A 279 -3.42 -5.78 13.64
N SER A 280 -2.29 -5.07 13.65
CA SER A 280 -0.98 -5.67 13.78
C SER A 280 -0.25 -5.26 15.04
N PHE A 281 0.62 -6.15 15.53
CA PHE A 281 1.38 -6.01 16.77
C PHE A 281 0.46 -5.71 17.96
N PHE A 282 -0.30 -6.75 18.26
CA PHE A 282 -1.44 -6.77 19.16
C PHE A 282 -1.07 -6.63 20.65
N ASP A 283 -1.35 -5.46 21.25
CA ASP A 283 -1.28 -5.20 22.70
C ASP A 283 -2.66 -4.84 23.32
N ILE A 284 -3.76 -5.10 22.60
CA ILE A 284 -5.11 -4.83 23.12
C ILE A 284 -5.59 -5.98 24.00
N ALA A 285 -5.93 -5.71 25.26
CA ALA A 285 -6.56 -6.70 26.13
C ALA A 285 -7.91 -7.20 25.56
N PRO A 286 -8.28 -8.49 25.72
CA PRO A 286 -9.55 -9.03 25.19
C PRO A 286 -10.78 -8.22 25.59
N ALA A 287 -10.80 -7.75 26.83
CA ALA A 287 -11.88 -6.90 27.36
C ALA A 287 -12.04 -5.58 26.58
N ASP A 288 -10.93 -4.96 26.16
CA ASP A 288 -10.96 -3.70 25.42
C ASP A 288 -11.47 -3.90 23.98
N PHE A 289 -11.07 -4.99 23.33
CA PHE A 289 -11.57 -5.35 22.01
C PHE A 289 -13.05 -5.74 22.03
N ILE A 290 -13.47 -6.57 22.99
CA ILE A 290 -14.87 -6.93 23.20
C ILE A 290 -15.69 -5.68 23.49
N SER A 291 -15.18 -4.75 24.30
CA SER A 291 -15.83 -3.45 24.56
C SER A 291 -16.00 -2.62 23.28
N PHE A 292 -14.98 -2.58 22.41
CA PHE A 292 -15.06 -1.93 21.11
C PHE A 292 -16.12 -2.57 20.20
N LEU A 293 -16.12 -3.91 20.07
CA LEU A 293 -17.09 -4.63 19.25
C LEU A 293 -18.50 -4.51 19.78
N THR A 294 -18.68 -4.59 21.11
CA THR A 294 -20.00 -4.41 21.75
C THR A 294 -20.52 -3.00 21.50
N ARG A 295 -19.66 -1.98 21.62
CA ARG A 295 -20.02 -0.59 21.38
C ARG A 295 -20.35 -0.31 19.91
N SER A 296 -19.59 -0.89 18.98
CA SER A 296 -19.72 -0.62 17.55
C SER A 296 -20.76 -1.49 16.86
N SER A 297 -20.97 -2.73 17.33
CA SER A 297 -21.81 -3.76 16.71
C SER A 297 -21.62 -3.84 15.17
N PRO A 298 -20.37 -3.99 14.67
CA PRO A 298 -20.08 -3.88 13.25
C PRO A 298 -20.51 -5.14 12.47
N PRO A 299 -20.89 -5.02 11.19
CA PRO A 299 -21.10 -6.16 10.28
C PRO A 299 -19.74 -6.68 9.76
N LEU A 300 -18.83 -7.05 10.67
CA LEU A 300 -17.47 -7.41 10.32
C LEU A 300 -17.42 -8.73 9.51
N GLN A 301 -16.83 -8.67 8.32
CA GLN A 301 -16.69 -9.79 7.38
C GLN A 301 -15.23 -10.28 7.29
N SER A 302 -14.27 -9.36 7.38
CA SER A 302 -12.84 -9.64 7.28
C SER A 302 -12.10 -9.14 8.53
N LEU A 303 -11.24 -9.99 9.08
CA LEU A 303 -10.43 -9.67 10.26
C LEU A 303 -9.02 -10.21 10.05
N HIS A 304 -8.04 -9.32 10.13
CA HIS A 304 -6.62 -9.68 10.17
C HIS A 304 -6.05 -9.29 11.53
N ILE A 305 -5.53 -10.27 12.27
CA ILE A 305 -4.89 -10.05 13.57
C ILE A 305 -3.45 -10.57 13.53
N TRP A 306 -2.49 -9.71 13.85
CA TRP A 306 -1.09 -10.09 14.01
C TRP A 306 -0.60 -9.85 15.44
N LEU A 307 -0.19 -10.90 16.14
CA LEU A 307 0.23 -10.81 17.55
C LEU A 307 1.69 -10.37 17.69
N ALA A 308 2.00 -9.45 18.63
CA ALA A 308 3.36 -8.91 18.81
C ALA A 308 4.33 -9.89 19.49
N HIS A 309 3.84 -10.78 20.36
CA HIS A 309 4.68 -11.62 21.22
C HIS A 309 4.19 -13.07 21.30
N ALA A 310 5.03 -14.00 20.85
CA ALA A 310 4.80 -15.44 20.89
C ALA A 310 4.58 -16.09 22.29
N PRO A 311 5.09 -15.56 23.44
CA PRO A 311 4.86 -16.23 24.72
C PRO A 311 3.50 -15.93 25.37
N ILE A 312 2.69 -14.98 24.87
CA ILE A 312 1.36 -14.68 25.44
C ILE A 312 0.28 -15.65 24.89
N MET A 313 0.61 -16.42 23.85
CA MET A 313 -0.26 -17.44 23.24
C MET A 313 -0.32 -18.79 23.99
N VAL A 314 0.06 -18.83 25.27
CA VAL A 314 -0.12 -20.05 26.10
C VAL A 314 -1.57 -20.20 26.59
N GLU A 315 -2.41 -19.16 26.49
CA GLU A 315 -3.82 -19.27 26.88
C GLU A 315 -4.74 -19.24 25.65
N ALA A 316 -5.14 -20.42 25.17
CA ALA A 316 -6.20 -20.61 24.17
C ALA A 316 -7.47 -19.77 24.45
N ASN A 317 -7.70 -19.45 25.73
CA ASN A 317 -8.78 -18.62 26.24
C ASN A 317 -8.81 -17.19 25.64
N ILE A 318 -7.65 -16.64 25.29
CA ILE A 318 -7.53 -15.28 24.77
C ILE A 318 -8.10 -15.21 23.34
N VAL A 319 -7.68 -16.13 22.47
CA VAL A 319 -8.16 -16.21 21.08
C VAL A 319 -9.65 -16.57 21.04
N GLU A 320 -10.09 -17.52 21.86
CA GLU A 320 -11.50 -17.83 22.03
C GLU A 320 -12.33 -16.59 22.41
N GLY A 321 -11.81 -15.75 23.32
CA GLY A 321 -12.45 -14.50 23.72
C GLY A 321 -12.69 -13.52 22.56
N TYR A 322 -11.74 -13.41 21.62
CA TYR A 322 -11.88 -12.56 20.44
C TYR A 322 -12.85 -13.14 19.41
N LEU A 323 -12.75 -14.44 19.14
CA LEU A 323 -13.53 -15.09 18.08
C LEU A 323 -15.00 -15.29 18.44
N ARG A 324 -15.32 -15.49 19.72
CA ARG A 324 -16.69 -15.75 20.19
C ARG A 324 -17.69 -14.64 19.85
N VAL A 325 -17.22 -13.41 19.69
CA VAL A 325 -18.04 -12.23 19.39
C VAL A 325 -18.16 -11.91 17.89
N LEU A 326 -17.63 -12.78 17.01
CA LEU A 326 -17.53 -12.55 15.56
C LEU A 326 -18.16 -13.65 14.69
N PRO A 327 -19.43 -14.06 14.91
CA PRO A 327 -20.03 -15.19 14.17
C PRO A 327 -20.29 -14.89 12.68
N SER A 328 -20.28 -13.62 12.28
CA SER A 328 -20.52 -13.17 10.89
C SER A 328 -19.28 -13.17 10.02
N LEU A 329 -18.11 -13.53 10.57
CA LEU A 329 -16.83 -13.45 9.88
C LEU A 329 -16.75 -14.48 8.73
N THR A 330 -16.37 -14.00 7.55
CA THR A 330 -16.18 -14.81 6.35
C THR A 330 -14.71 -15.01 6.02
N GLU A 331 -13.85 -14.10 6.47
CA GLU A 331 -12.41 -14.10 6.23
C GLU A 331 -11.63 -13.81 7.52
N LEU A 332 -10.63 -14.65 7.81
CA LEU A 332 -9.74 -14.50 8.95
C LEU A 332 -8.30 -14.69 8.49
N ASP A 333 -7.46 -13.68 8.72
CA ASP A 333 -6.00 -13.79 8.61
C ASP A 333 -5.40 -13.68 10.02
N PHE A 334 -4.67 -14.71 10.44
CA PHE A 334 -4.14 -14.81 11.79
C PHE A 334 -2.63 -15.01 11.77
N GLY A 335 -1.90 -14.00 12.23
CA GLY A 335 -0.45 -13.93 12.17
C GLY A 335 0.28 -14.20 13.49
N ASN A 336 1.56 -14.57 13.35
CA ASN A 336 2.48 -14.94 14.42
C ASN A 336 2.08 -16.21 15.21
N THR A 337 1.61 -17.24 14.52
CA THR A 337 1.18 -18.50 15.16
C THR A 337 2.33 -19.51 15.27
N PRO A 338 2.75 -19.94 16.47
CA PRO A 338 3.70 -21.05 16.61
C PRO A 338 3.12 -22.34 16.03
N THR A 339 3.95 -23.15 15.38
CA THR A 339 3.47 -24.43 14.80
C THR A 339 2.85 -25.37 15.83
N SER A 340 3.27 -25.34 17.10
CA SER A 340 2.71 -26.15 18.18
C SER A 340 1.25 -25.82 18.54
N THR A 341 0.77 -24.61 18.28
CA THR A 341 -0.59 -24.18 18.66
C THR A 341 -1.61 -24.29 17.53
N LEU A 342 -1.16 -24.56 16.30
CA LEU A 342 -2.00 -24.70 15.11
C LEU A 342 -3.19 -25.66 15.30
N PRO A 343 -3.03 -26.89 15.85
CA PRO A 343 -4.15 -27.81 16.03
C PRO A 343 -5.26 -27.22 16.92
N LEU A 344 -4.88 -26.54 18.01
CA LEU A 344 -5.83 -25.98 18.95
C LEU A 344 -6.55 -24.78 18.34
N LEU A 345 -5.82 -23.90 17.66
CA LEU A 345 -6.38 -22.74 16.96
C LEU A 345 -7.40 -23.17 15.90
N LEU A 346 -7.07 -24.15 15.07
CA LEU A 346 -7.96 -24.68 14.03
C LEU A 346 -9.25 -25.24 14.63
N ARG A 347 -9.18 -25.99 15.74
CA ARG A 347 -10.37 -26.49 16.44
C ARG A 347 -11.24 -25.34 16.97
N THR A 348 -10.62 -24.36 17.62
CA THR A 348 -11.33 -23.18 18.15
C THR A 348 -12.02 -22.39 17.04
N ILE A 349 -11.35 -22.20 15.89
CA ILE A 349 -11.94 -21.55 14.71
C ILE A 349 -13.12 -22.36 14.16
N ALA A 350 -12.98 -23.69 14.07
CA ALA A 350 -14.04 -24.57 13.60
C ALA A 350 -15.32 -24.45 14.44
N ASP A 351 -15.17 -24.31 15.75
CA ASP A 351 -16.27 -24.30 16.70
C ASP A 351 -16.93 -22.92 16.82
N LEU A 352 -16.17 -21.83 16.66
CA LEU A 352 -16.66 -20.46 16.90
C LEU A 352 -17.04 -19.70 15.62
N LEU A 353 -16.48 -20.07 14.45
CA LEU A 353 -16.65 -19.34 13.19
C LEU A 353 -17.26 -20.24 12.10
N PRO A 354 -18.55 -20.60 12.21
CA PRO A 354 -19.19 -21.55 11.30
C PRO A 354 -19.36 -21.03 9.85
N ASN A 355 -19.31 -19.71 9.66
CA ASN A 355 -19.49 -19.06 8.35
C ASN A 355 -18.17 -18.75 7.63
N LEU A 356 -17.04 -19.13 8.22
CA LEU A 356 -15.72 -18.82 7.68
C LEU A 356 -15.51 -19.49 6.32
N CYS A 357 -15.18 -18.69 5.31
CA CYS A 357 -14.94 -19.12 3.94
C CYS A 357 -13.44 -19.12 3.59
N ASN A 358 -12.72 -18.12 4.09
CA ASN A 358 -11.28 -17.94 3.84
C ASN A 358 -10.54 -17.91 5.18
N LEU A 359 -9.52 -18.74 5.32
CA LEU A 359 -8.65 -18.76 6.48
C LEU A 359 -7.19 -18.70 6.03
N THR A 360 -6.49 -17.66 6.48
CA THR A 360 -5.05 -17.52 6.34
C THR A 360 -4.43 -17.63 7.73
N ILE A 361 -3.45 -18.51 7.89
CA ILE A 361 -2.65 -18.60 9.10
C ILE A 361 -1.21 -18.35 8.74
N ARG A 362 -0.61 -17.35 9.39
CA ARG A 362 0.79 -17.00 9.23
C ARG A 362 1.53 -17.38 10.51
N GLY A 363 2.45 -18.31 10.39
CA GLY A 363 3.09 -18.96 11.54
C GLY A 363 4.59 -19.05 11.43
N HIS A 364 5.23 -19.42 12.54
CA HIS A 364 6.66 -19.70 12.62
C HIS A 364 6.92 -21.05 13.28
N THR A 365 8.00 -21.72 12.89
CA THR A 365 8.40 -22.99 13.50
C THR A 365 9.03 -22.77 14.87
N ASP A 366 8.44 -23.34 15.92
CA ASP A 366 8.90 -23.26 17.32
C ASP A 366 9.57 -24.55 17.82
N GLY A 367 9.69 -25.58 16.97
CA GLY A 367 10.29 -26.87 17.32
C GLY A 367 10.80 -27.66 16.12
N ASP A 368 11.28 -28.88 16.39
CA ASP A 368 11.93 -29.71 15.39
C ASP A 368 10.97 -30.47 14.44
N SER A 369 9.70 -30.59 14.82
CA SER A 369 8.64 -31.31 14.11
C SER A 369 7.29 -30.60 14.28
N VAL A 370 6.48 -30.59 13.23
CA VAL A 370 5.09 -30.12 13.27
C VAL A 370 4.17 -31.31 13.56
N ASP A 371 3.18 -31.13 14.43
CA ASP A 371 2.16 -32.14 14.71
C ASP A 371 1.16 -32.23 13.53
N CYS A 372 1.60 -32.86 12.43
CA CYS A 372 0.80 -32.97 11.22
C CYS A 372 -0.50 -33.75 11.46
N GLU A 373 -0.49 -34.79 12.29
CA GLU A 373 -1.70 -35.55 12.66
C GLU A 373 -2.66 -34.68 13.49
N GLY A 374 -2.17 -33.93 14.46
CA GLY A 374 -3.00 -32.98 15.22
C GLY A 374 -3.62 -31.89 14.34
N VAL A 375 -2.87 -31.36 13.37
CA VAL A 375 -3.38 -30.40 12.39
C VAL A 375 -4.45 -31.05 11.51
N LEU A 376 -4.23 -32.28 11.03
CA LEU A 376 -5.20 -33.03 10.23
C LEU A 376 -6.49 -33.33 11.00
N ASP A 377 -6.38 -33.73 12.27
CA ASP A 377 -7.53 -34.01 13.13
C ASP A 377 -8.25 -32.74 13.59
N ALA A 378 -7.61 -31.58 13.47
CA ALA A 378 -8.25 -30.29 13.68
C ALA A 378 -9.12 -29.86 12.49
N PHE A 379 -8.80 -30.31 11.26
CA PHE A 379 -9.66 -30.14 10.09
C PHE A 379 -10.88 -31.07 10.15
N THR A 380 -11.91 -30.62 10.85
CA THR A 380 -13.17 -31.36 11.01
C THR A 380 -14.19 -31.01 9.92
N PRO A 381 -15.25 -31.82 9.72
CA PRO A 381 -16.37 -31.49 8.81
C PRO A 381 -17.09 -30.17 9.13
N ARG A 382 -16.82 -29.57 10.30
CA ARG A 382 -17.36 -28.27 10.72
C ARG A 382 -16.78 -27.10 9.92
N HIS A 383 -15.70 -27.32 9.17
CA HIS A 383 -15.18 -26.38 8.17
C HIS A 383 -15.91 -26.48 6.81
N ALA A 384 -17.15 -26.95 6.76
CA ALA A 384 -17.88 -27.16 5.51
C ALA A 384 -18.02 -25.90 4.63
N CYS A 385 -17.96 -24.71 5.21
CA CYS A 385 -18.02 -23.44 4.51
C CYS A 385 -16.66 -22.98 3.95
N LEU A 386 -15.55 -23.57 4.41
CA LEU A 386 -14.21 -23.15 4.04
C LEU A 386 -13.94 -23.50 2.57
N ARG A 387 -13.66 -22.46 1.78
CA ARG A 387 -13.33 -22.54 0.35
C ARG A 387 -11.86 -22.37 0.09
N SER A 388 -11.16 -21.62 0.94
CA SER A 388 -9.74 -21.33 0.83
C SER A 388 -9.05 -21.47 2.18
N PHE A 389 -7.95 -22.22 2.22
CA PHE A 389 -7.02 -22.26 3.34
C PHE A 389 -5.61 -21.93 2.87
N GLN A 390 -5.03 -20.92 3.49
CA GLN A 390 -3.65 -20.51 3.26
C GLN A 390 -2.83 -20.69 4.54
N LEU A 391 -1.68 -21.36 4.42
CA LEU A 391 -0.73 -21.51 5.52
C LEU A 391 0.63 -20.95 5.07
N LEU A 392 1.03 -19.83 5.66
CA LEU A 392 2.30 -19.17 5.40
C LEU A 392 3.25 -19.46 6.57
N LEU A 393 4.35 -20.18 6.32
CA LEU A 393 5.29 -20.59 7.37
C LEU A 393 6.63 -19.88 7.22
N ALA A 394 7.01 -19.15 8.26
CA ALA A 394 8.37 -18.70 8.52
C ALA A 394 9.18 -19.86 9.12
N THR A 395 10.34 -20.13 8.55
CA THR A 395 11.19 -21.28 8.90
C THR A 395 12.66 -20.89 8.89
N PHE A 396 13.43 -21.38 9.86
CA PHE A 396 14.87 -21.17 9.93
C PHE A 396 15.62 -22.21 9.06
N GLY A 397 16.24 -21.78 7.94
CA GLY A 397 17.09 -22.61 7.06
C GLY A 397 16.35 -23.29 5.90
N SER A 398 16.93 -23.34 4.68
CA SER A 398 16.26 -23.69 3.41
C SER A 398 15.78 -25.14 3.27
N GLU A 399 16.59 -26.14 3.61
CA GLU A 399 16.23 -27.55 3.42
C GLU A 399 15.11 -28.03 4.37
N ARG A 400 15.04 -27.41 5.55
CA ARG A 400 14.03 -27.75 6.56
C ARG A 400 12.64 -27.18 6.22
N ARG A 401 12.58 -26.05 5.51
CA ARG A 401 11.31 -25.40 5.08
C ARG A 401 10.55 -26.29 4.10
N GLU A 402 11.25 -26.77 3.08
CA GLU A 402 10.64 -27.54 1.99
C GLU A 402 10.07 -28.86 2.51
N LYS A 403 10.79 -29.55 3.40
CA LYS A 403 10.32 -30.80 3.98
C LYS A 403 9.05 -30.62 4.83
N ILE A 404 9.02 -29.65 5.74
CA ILE A 404 7.83 -29.39 6.59
C ILE A 404 6.63 -28.97 5.73
N ARG A 405 6.86 -28.09 4.75
CA ARG A 405 5.83 -27.68 3.79
C ARG A 405 5.27 -28.89 3.05
N ASP A 406 6.13 -29.76 2.52
CA ASP A 406 5.72 -30.90 1.72
C ASP A 406 4.95 -31.92 2.56
N ASP A 407 5.42 -32.20 3.79
CA ASP A 407 4.75 -33.11 4.72
C ASP A 407 3.32 -32.62 5.06
N ILE A 408 3.16 -31.32 5.37
CA ILE A 408 1.85 -30.72 5.66
C ILE A 408 0.97 -30.66 4.40
N THR A 409 1.55 -30.36 3.24
CA THR A 409 0.82 -30.27 1.96
C THR A 409 0.26 -31.63 1.56
N VAL A 410 1.08 -32.68 1.65
CA VAL A 410 0.66 -34.06 1.36
C VAL A 410 -0.43 -34.50 2.33
N ALA A 411 -0.24 -34.23 3.63
CA ALA A 411 -1.21 -34.52 4.67
C ALA A 411 -2.58 -33.87 4.38
N LEU A 412 -2.61 -32.55 4.16
CA LEU A 412 -3.87 -31.81 3.99
C LEU A 412 -4.58 -32.17 2.68
N ARG A 413 -3.85 -32.40 1.58
CA ARG A 413 -4.45 -32.83 0.30
C ARG A 413 -5.21 -34.16 0.39
N GLN A 414 -4.90 -35.03 1.35
CA GLN A 414 -5.59 -36.32 1.50
C GLN A 414 -6.96 -36.22 2.19
N ARG A 415 -7.23 -35.13 2.93
CA ARG A 415 -8.45 -34.98 3.75
C ARG A 415 -9.33 -33.79 3.39
N VAL A 416 -8.80 -32.83 2.64
CA VAL A 416 -9.56 -31.65 2.20
C VAL A 416 -10.55 -32.02 1.10
N ASN A 417 -11.78 -31.50 1.18
CA ASN A 417 -12.82 -31.72 0.17
C ASN A 417 -12.33 -31.30 -1.24
N ASN A 418 -12.71 -32.04 -2.28
CA ASN A 418 -12.29 -31.88 -3.69
C ASN A 418 -12.54 -30.50 -4.35
N GLY A 419 -12.98 -29.49 -3.61
CA GLY A 419 -13.23 -28.12 -4.10
C GLY A 419 -12.65 -26.99 -3.23
N MET A 420 -11.90 -27.30 -2.16
CA MET A 420 -11.27 -26.28 -1.31
C MET A 420 -9.85 -25.98 -1.82
N GLY A 421 -9.57 -24.71 -2.08
CA GLY A 421 -8.25 -24.23 -2.46
C GLY A 421 -7.29 -24.32 -1.29
N LEU A 422 -6.21 -25.08 -1.44
CA LEU A 422 -5.16 -25.24 -0.45
C LEU A 422 -3.89 -24.57 -0.97
N HIS A 423 -3.43 -23.52 -0.31
CA HIS A 423 -2.17 -22.85 -0.61
C HIS A 423 -1.24 -22.92 0.60
N ILE A 424 -0.06 -23.49 0.43
CA ILE A 424 0.93 -23.58 1.51
C ILE A 424 2.23 -23.05 0.97
N GLU A 425 2.72 -21.99 1.59
CA GLU A 425 3.90 -21.28 1.14
C GLU A 425 4.87 -21.07 2.29
N THR A 426 6.16 -21.12 1.96
CA THR A 426 7.24 -20.80 2.89
C THR A 426 7.91 -19.55 2.38
N GLN A 427 7.90 -18.49 3.17
CA GLN A 427 8.49 -17.20 2.83
C GLN A 427 9.53 -16.79 3.89
N GLU A 428 10.31 -15.77 3.59
CA GLU A 428 11.16 -15.15 4.60
C GLU A 428 10.29 -14.45 5.65
N LEU A 429 10.76 -14.44 6.90
CA LEU A 429 10.07 -13.83 8.03
C LEU A 429 9.53 -12.44 7.66
N HIS A 430 10.38 -11.57 7.08
CA HIS A 430 10.02 -10.21 6.66
C HIS A 430 8.83 -10.12 5.69
N ASP A 431 8.72 -11.01 4.70
CA ASP A 431 7.63 -10.99 3.72
C ASP A 431 6.29 -11.39 4.33
N ILE A 432 6.32 -12.28 5.33
CA ILE A 432 5.13 -12.71 6.05
C ILE A 432 4.59 -11.58 6.96
N PHE A 433 5.48 -10.74 7.50
CA PHE A 433 5.15 -9.63 8.39
C PHE A 433 4.61 -8.38 7.67
N ALA A 434 4.76 -8.28 6.34
CA ALA A 434 4.28 -7.14 5.59
C ALA A 434 2.74 -7.09 5.61
N ILE A 435 2.18 -6.01 6.13
CA ILE A 435 0.75 -5.73 5.98
C ILE A 435 0.55 -5.30 4.52
N ASP A 436 -0.18 -6.11 3.76
CA ASP A 436 -0.70 -5.68 2.47
C ASP A 436 -1.96 -4.85 2.73
N VAL A 437 -1.78 -3.53 2.74
CA VAL A 437 -2.85 -2.56 2.98
C VAL A 437 -3.53 -2.16 1.65
N ASP A 438 -2.97 -2.58 0.52
CA ASP A 438 -3.47 -2.25 -0.82
C ASP A 438 -4.43 -3.34 -1.37
N MET A 439 -5.29 -3.90 -0.49
CA MET A 439 -6.36 -4.85 -0.87
C MET A 439 -7.60 -4.17 -1.47
#